data_AF-A0A232FKC7-F1
#
_entry.id   AF-A0A232FKC7-F1
#
_cell.length_a   1.000
_cell.length_b   1.000
_cell.length_c   1.000
_cell.angle_alpha   90.00
_cell.angle_beta   90.00
_cell.angle_gamma   90.00
#
_symmetry.space_group_name_H-M   'P 1'
#
loop_
_entity.id
_entity.type
_entity.pdbx_description
1 polymer ?
#
loop_
_entity_poly.entity_id
_entity_poly.type
_entity_poly.pdbx_seq_one_letter_code
_entity_poly.pdbx_strand_id
1 'polypeptide(L)'
;MDTHNIPVPARLRNRSGGGGSLLIKRTFNTDYADLHLTWKDNHYDWLPGPKQIPKQLGQQLDKEFLDKLEVRMLDTALLDAYEYMQRYAVGLEQIAWDQEDHGLEFRKQFKDSEYNLRAVLCELQMALAERGVVPRPDVSRDIMSREYRDMSVSATYRNLRDWLIFRDYMNGLEYIIEVFNQFVQGIRS
;
A
#
# COMPACT_ATOMS: atom_id res chain seq x y z
N MET A 1 -1.74 -37.79 14.31
CA MET A 1 -1.45 -36.59 15.11
C MET A 1 -1.28 -35.47 14.12
N ASP A 2 -2.38 -34.76 13.91
CA ASP A 2 -2.61 -33.83 12.81
C ASP A 2 -1.91 -32.50 13.06
N THR A 3 -1.09 -32.07 12.11
CA THR A 3 -0.58 -30.70 12.02
C THR A 3 -1.60 -29.89 11.22
N HIS A 4 -2.36 -29.04 11.92
CA HIS A 4 -3.24 -28.07 11.29
C HIS A 4 -2.44 -27.07 10.47
N ASN A 5 -2.42 -27.32 9.16
CA ASN A 5 -2.03 -26.38 8.12
C ASN A 5 -3.05 -25.24 8.13
N ILE A 6 -2.70 -24.09 8.73
CA ILE A 6 -3.54 -22.89 8.69
C ILE A 6 -3.53 -22.38 7.25
N PRO A 7 -4.66 -22.41 6.51
CA PRO A 7 -4.70 -21.92 5.15
C PRO A 7 -4.64 -20.39 5.18
N VAL A 8 -3.59 -19.82 4.59
CA VAL A 8 -3.59 -18.40 4.20
C VAL A 8 -4.83 -18.19 3.32
N PRO A 9 -5.70 -17.20 3.60
CA PRO A 9 -6.94 -17.02 2.87
C PRO A 9 -6.66 -16.87 1.36
N ALA A 10 -7.17 -17.81 0.57
CA ALA A 10 -7.09 -17.81 -0.89
C ALA A 10 -7.70 -16.56 -1.56
N ARG A 11 -8.31 -15.65 -0.78
CA ARG A 11 -8.90 -14.39 -1.25
C ARG A 11 -7.88 -13.29 -1.59
N LEU A 12 -6.62 -13.40 -1.19
CA LEU A 12 -5.60 -12.38 -1.46
C LEU A 12 -4.70 -12.69 -2.67
N ARG A 13 -4.64 -13.95 -3.14
CA ARG A 13 -3.81 -14.32 -4.31
C ARG A 13 -4.37 -13.91 -5.66
N ASN A 14 -5.67 -13.60 -5.76
CA ASN A 14 -6.36 -13.48 -7.05
C ASN A 14 -6.79 -12.05 -7.43
N ARG A 15 -6.27 -11.01 -6.76
CA ARG A 15 -6.62 -9.60 -7.05
C ARG A 15 -5.46 -8.70 -7.48
N SER A 16 -4.21 -9.15 -7.36
CA SER A 16 -3.03 -8.32 -7.66
C SER A 16 -2.63 -8.26 -9.14
N GLY A 17 -3.18 -9.11 -10.02
CA GLY A 17 -2.82 -9.12 -11.45
C GLY A 17 -3.77 -8.39 -12.41
N GLY A 18 -5.06 -8.25 -12.06
CA GLY A 18 -6.09 -7.80 -13.00
C GLY A 18 -6.57 -6.36 -12.85
N GLY A 19 -6.64 -5.86 -11.61
CA GLY A 19 -7.25 -4.55 -11.31
C GLY A 19 -6.42 -3.36 -11.80
N GLY A 20 -5.12 -3.36 -11.50
CA GLY A 20 -4.21 -2.27 -11.89
C GLY A 20 -4.00 -2.16 -13.40
N SER A 21 -3.82 -3.29 -14.09
CA SER A 21 -3.69 -3.32 -15.56
C SER A 21 -4.96 -2.83 -16.28
N LEU A 22 -6.14 -3.20 -15.76
CA LEU A 22 -7.42 -2.72 -16.29
C LEU A 22 -7.60 -1.21 -16.06
N LEU A 23 -7.27 -0.71 -14.86
CA LEU A 23 -7.29 0.72 -14.54
C LEU A 23 -6.42 1.50 -15.53
N ILE A 24 -5.18 1.08 -15.74
CA ILE A 24 -4.23 1.78 -16.63
C ILE A 24 -4.75 1.81 -18.07
N LYS A 25 -5.15 0.64 -18.59
CA LYS A 25 -5.65 0.52 -19.96
C LYS A 25 -6.89 1.37 -20.19
N ARG A 26 -7.80 1.44 -19.23
CA ARG A 26 -9.05 2.22 -19.35
C ARG A 26 -8.85 3.71 -19.12
N THR A 27 -7.93 4.10 -18.24
CA THR A 27 -7.74 5.50 -17.81
C THR A 27 -6.76 6.26 -18.71
N PHE A 28 -5.69 5.61 -19.15
CA PHE A 28 -4.61 6.24 -19.90
C PHE A 28 -4.49 5.76 -21.35
N ASN A 29 -5.30 4.77 -21.75
CA ASN A 29 -5.25 4.15 -23.08
C ASN A 29 -3.84 3.67 -23.48
N THR A 30 -3.05 3.26 -22.49
CA THR A 30 -1.71 2.67 -22.63
C THR A 30 -1.65 1.38 -21.81
N ASP A 31 -0.59 0.59 -21.98
CA ASP A 31 -0.40 -0.59 -21.14
C ASP A 31 0.34 -0.26 -19.83
N TYR A 32 0.35 -1.23 -18.92
CA TYR A 32 1.02 -1.07 -17.63
C TYR A 32 2.52 -0.80 -17.79
N ALA A 33 3.17 -1.47 -18.75
CA ALA A 33 4.62 -1.44 -18.88
C ALA A 33 5.10 -0.05 -19.33
N ASP A 34 4.44 0.54 -20.31
CA ASP A 34 4.75 1.87 -20.84
C ASP A 34 4.53 2.97 -19.80
N LEU A 35 3.40 2.93 -19.09
CA LEU A 35 3.11 3.89 -18.02
C LEU A 35 4.09 3.74 -16.85
N HIS A 36 4.39 2.49 -16.45
CA HIS A 36 5.34 2.22 -15.39
C HIS A 36 6.75 2.71 -15.76
N LEU A 37 7.26 2.41 -16.97
CA LEU A 37 8.57 2.88 -17.41
C LEU A 37 8.69 4.41 -17.42
N THR A 38 7.62 5.10 -17.80
CA THR A 38 7.61 6.57 -17.87
C THR A 38 7.59 7.21 -16.48
N TRP A 39 6.85 6.64 -15.54
CA TRP A 39 6.54 7.29 -14.25
C TRP A 39 7.12 6.59 -13.02
N LYS A 40 7.89 5.50 -13.17
CA LYS A 40 8.47 4.71 -12.06
C LYS A 40 9.27 5.53 -11.05
N ASP A 41 9.93 6.59 -11.52
CA ASP A 41 10.79 7.44 -10.69
C ASP A 41 10.03 8.65 -10.11
N ASN A 42 8.76 8.82 -10.46
CA ASN A 42 7.91 9.86 -9.88
C ASN A 42 7.27 9.32 -8.59
N HIS A 43 7.33 10.11 -7.52
CA HIS A 43 6.84 9.77 -6.21
C HIS A 43 6.41 11.05 -5.48
N TYR A 44 5.48 10.93 -4.54
CA TYR A 44 5.11 12.05 -3.67
C TYR A 44 5.84 11.95 -2.34
N ASP A 45 6.55 13.01 -1.94
CA ASP A 45 7.41 13.01 -0.74
C ASP A 45 6.68 12.69 0.58
N TRP A 46 5.35 12.85 0.60
CA TRP A 46 4.52 12.52 1.76
C TRP A 46 4.16 11.03 1.85
N LEU A 47 4.40 10.24 0.82
CA LEU A 47 4.29 8.79 0.83
C LEU A 47 5.63 8.13 1.25
N PRO A 48 5.61 6.85 1.67
CA PRO A 48 6.85 6.10 1.92
C PRO A 48 7.65 5.92 0.61
N GLY A 49 8.87 6.44 0.59
CA GLY A 49 9.74 6.42 -0.59
C GLY A 49 10.81 5.33 -0.55
N PRO A 50 11.79 5.36 -1.47
CA PRO A 50 12.83 4.33 -1.60
C PRO A 50 13.70 4.12 -0.36
N LYS A 51 13.79 5.12 0.54
CA LYS A 51 14.52 4.99 1.81
C LYS A 51 13.76 4.11 2.82
N GLN A 52 12.44 4.14 2.77
CA GLN A 52 11.54 3.36 3.62
C GLN A 52 11.23 2.00 3.00
N ILE A 53 10.99 1.98 1.69
CA ILE A 53 10.59 0.81 0.92
C ILE A 53 11.59 0.64 -0.24
N PRO A 54 12.69 -0.10 -0.03
CA PRO A 54 13.80 -0.19 -0.99
C PRO A 54 13.52 -1.22 -2.10
N LYS A 55 12.32 -1.16 -2.69
CA LYS A 55 11.90 -2.01 -3.82
C LYS A 55 10.86 -1.29 -4.68
N GLN A 56 10.69 -1.74 -5.91
CA GLN A 56 9.58 -1.32 -6.77
C GLN A 56 8.47 -2.39 -6.80
N LEU A 57 7.28 -1.97 -7.23
CA LEU A 57 6.12 -2.85 -7.35
C LEU A 57 6.43 -4.07 -8.23
N GLY A 58 6.14 -5.27 -7.71
CA GLY A 58 6.40 -6.53 -8.40
C GLY A 58 7.85 -7.03 -8.32
N GLN A 59 8.78 -6.25 -7.77
CA GLN A 59 10.13 -6.74 -7.45
C GLN A 59 10.11 -7.41 -6.08
N GLN A 60 10.98 -8.40 -5.85
CA GLN A 60 11.20 -8.90 -4.51
C GLN A 60 12.14 -7.98 -3.74
N LEU A 61 11.98 -7.93 -2.42
CA LEU A 61 12.97 -7.35 -1.54
C LEU A 61 14.30 -8.07 -1.72
N ASP A 62 15.38 -7.28 -1.66
CA ASP A 62 16.72 -7.81 -1.69
C ASP A 62 16.94 -8.80 -0.52
N LYS A 63 17.60 -9.92 -0.81
CA LYS A 63 17.80 -10.97 0.18
C LYS A 63 18.69 -10.49 1.33
N GLU A 64 19.71 -9.69 1.06
CA GLU A 64 20.59 -9.13 2.08
C GLU A 64 19.81 -8.17 3.00
N PHE A 65 18.82 -7.45 2.46
CA PHE A 65 17.89 -6.67 3.28
C PHE A 65 17.05 -7.58 4.20
N LEU A 66 16.45 -8.64 3.66
CA LEU A 66 15.62 -9.58 4.43
C LEU A 66 16.41 -10.32 5.51
N ASP A 67 17.64 -10.75 5.20
CA ASP A 67 18.50 -11.47 6.14
C ASP A 67 18.94 -10.59 7.33
N LYS A 68 18.88 -9.26 7.19
CA LYS A 68 19.13 -8.29 8.27
C LYS A 68 17.91 -8.05 9.17
N LEU A 69 16.73 -8.54 8.79
CA LEU A 69 15.53 -8.39 9.61
C LEU A 69 15.56 -9.40 10.76
N GLU A 70 15.88 -8.90 11.95
CA GLU A 70 15.92 -9.71 13.17
C GLU A 70 14.61 -9.58 13.94
N VAL A 71 14.17 -10.64 14.64
CA VAL A 71 12.90 -10.65 15.40
C VAL A 71 12.78 -9.48 16.39
N ARG A 72 13.88 -8.99 16.95
CA ARG A 72 13.89 -7.80 17.83
C ARG A 72 13.45 -6.50 17.14
N MET A 73 13.43 -6.47 15.81
CA MET A 73 12.99 -5.33 15.00
C MET A 73 11.50 -5.36 14.68
N LEU A 74 10.77 -6.38 15.13
CA LEU A 74 9.33 -6.56 14.85
C LEU A 74 8.50 -5.36 15.31
N ASP A 75 8.81 -4.76 16.46
CA ASP A 75 8.08 -3.59 16.98
C ASP A 75 8.26 -2.37 16.06
N THR A 76 9.48 -2.13 15.60
CA THR A 76 9.78 -1.06 14.63
C THR A 76 9.06 -1.32 13.32
N ALA A 77 9.06 -2.56 12.83
CA ALA A 77 8.37 -2.91 11.59
C ALA A 77 6.84 -2.76 11.69
N LEU A 78 6.24 -3.07 12.84
CA LEU A 78 4.82 -2.80 13.11
C LEU A 78 4.50 -1.32 13.11
N LEU A 79 5.34 -0.49 13.75
CA LEU A 79 5.18 0.96 13.77
C LEU A 79 5.29 1.55 12.35
N ASP A 80 6.30 1.12 11.59
CA ASP A 80 6.52 1.57 10.22
C ASP A 80 5.35 1.14 9.31
N ALA A 81 4.93 -0.13 9.40
CA ALA A 81 3.77 -0.62 8.66
C ALA A 81 2.51 0.17 8.98
N TYR A 82 2.25 0.46 10.26
CA TYR A 82 1.08 1.23 10.68
C TYR A 82 1.11 2.65 10.08
N GLU A 83 2.22 3.37 10.23
CA GLU A 83 2.37 4.72 9.69
C GLU A 83 2.25 4.75 8.15
N TYR A 84 2.88 3.79 7.46
CA TYR A 84 2.82 3.70 5.99
C TYR A 84 1.39 3.46 5.53
N MET A 85 0.67 2.52 6.15
CA MET A 85 -0.71 2.23 5.83
C MET A 85 -1.63 3.43 6.12
N GLN A 86 -1.37 4.24 7.15
CA GLN A 86 -2.12 5.48 7.40
C GLN A 86 -1.87 6.52 6.30
N ARG A 87 -0.62 6.70 5.85
CA ARG A 87 -0.29 7.59 4.71
C ARG A 87 -1.03 7.16 3.45
N TYR A 88 -1.03 5.87 3.12
CA TYR A 88 -1.79 5.38 1.96
C TYR A 88 -3.30 5.53 2.15
N ALA A 89 -3.82 5.43 3.37
CA ALA A 89 -5.25 5.65 3.63
C ALA A 89 -5.69 7.07 3.28
N VAL A 90 -4.87 8.08 3.60
CA VAL A 90 -5.13 9.47 3.18
C VAL A 90 -5.21 9.59 1.65
N GLY A 91 -4.28 8.93 0.93
CA GLY A 91 -4.28 8.93 -0.53
C GLY A 91 -5.48 8.19 -1.13
N LEU A 92 -5.77 6.97 -0.66
CA LEU A 92 -6.90 6.17 -1.14
C LEU A 92 -8.24 6.83 -0.87
N GLU A 93 -8.40 7.49 0.28
CA GLU A 93 -9.60 8.26 0.60
C GLU A 93 -9.83 9.37 -0.45
N GLN A 94 -8.79 10.12 -0.81
CA GLN A 94 -8.89 11.14 -1.85
C GLN A 94 -9.27 10.54 -3.22
N ILE A 95 -8.68 9.40 -3.60
CA ILE A 95 -9.04 8.72 -4.86
C ILE A 95 -10.50 8.27 -4.83
N ALA A 96 -10.95 7.66 -3.73
CA ALA A 96 -12.32 7.19 -3.59
C ALA A 96 -13.32 8.36 -3.67
N TRP A 97 -13.00 9.49 -3.05
CA TRP A 97 -13.80 10.72 -3.12
C TRP A 97 -13.89 11.25 -4.55
N ASP A 98 -12.77 11.34 -5.25
CA ASP A 98 -12.74 11.81 -6.64
C ASP A 98 -13.51 10.88 -7.60
N GLN A 99 -13.44 9.56 -7.38
CA GLN A 99 -14.21 8.59 -8.16
C GLN A 99 -15.71 8.72 -7.93
N GLU A 100 -16.13 9.03 -6.71
CA GLU A 100 -17.54 9.24 -6.37
C GLU A 100 -18.05 10.58 -6.92
N ASP A 101 -17.32 11.69 -6.67
CA ASP A 101 -17.71 13.04 -7.08
C ASP A 101 -17.84 13.19 -8.61
N HIS A 102 -16.92 12.55 -9.35
CA HIS A 102 -16.94 12.57 -10.81
C HIS A 102 -17.69 11.39 -11.45
N GLY A 103 -18.31 10.50 -10.67
CA GLY A 103 -19.10 9.37 -11.17
C GLY A 103 -18.31 8.37 -12.01
N LEU A 104 -17.03 8.16 -11.69
CA LEU A 104 -16.09 7.37 -12.48
C LEU A 104 -16.32 5.84 -12.35
N GLU A 105 -15.76 5.09 -13.29
CA GLU A 105 -15.99 3.64 -13.45
C GLU A 105 -15.46 2.79 -12.28
N PHE A 106 -14.40 3.24 -11.59
CA PHE A 106 -13.68 2.45 -10.60
C PHE A 106 -14.06 2.78 -9.14
N ARG A 107 -15.12 3.58 -8.91
CA ARG A 107 -15.56 3.99 -7.57
C ARG A 107 -15.72 2.84 -6.58
N LYS A 108 -16.28 1.71 -7.03
CA LYS A 108 -16.49 0.54 -6.17
C LYS A 108 -15.15 -0.09 -5.77
N GLN A 109 -14.22 -0.22 -6.71
CA GLN A 109 -12.92 -0.84 -6.51
C GLN A 109 -12.05 -0.02 -5.55
N PHE A 110 -12.08 1.32 -5.67
CA PHE A 110 -11.36 2.20 -4.75
C PHE A 110 -11.99 2.24 -3.37
N LYS A 111 -13.33 2.26 -3.28
CA LYS A 111 -14.04 2.14 -2.00
C LYS A 111 -13.78 0.80 -1.29
N ASP A 112 -13.77 -0.30 -2.04
CA ASP A 112 -13.40 -1.62 -1.51
C ASP A 112 -11.94 -1.64 -1.03
N SER A 113 -11.03 -0.98 -1.75
CA SER A 113 -9.62 -0.85 -1.35
C SER A 113 -9.46 -0.07 -0.05
N GLU A 114 -10.16 1.04 0.11
CA GLU A 114 -10.19 1.83 1.34
C GLU A 114 -10.69 1.00 2.53
N TYR A 115 -11.79 0.24 2.34
CA TYR A 115 -12.31 -0.63 3.41
C TYR A 115 -11.33 -1.73 3.81
N ASN A 116 -10.65 -2.34 2.83
CA ASN A 116 -9.65 -3.37 3.12
C ASN A 116 -8.45 -2.77 3.86
N LEU A 117 -7.97 -1.59 3.46
CA LEU A 117 -6.87 -0.92 4.15
C LEU A 117 -7.25 -0.55 5.59
N ARG A 118 -8.49 -0.12 5.83
CA ARG A 118 -8.99 0.12 7.19
C ARG A 118 -8.93 -1.15 8.04
N ALA A 119 -9.28 -2.31 7.48
CA ALA A 119 -9.18 -3.58 8.20
C ALA A 119 -7.72 -3.90 8.56
N VAL A 120 -6.78 -3.73 7.63
CA VAL A 120 -5.34 -3.91 7.87
C VAL A 120 -4.83 -2.97 8.97
N LEU A 121 -5.25 -1.70 8.96
CA LEU A 121 -4.90 -0.74 10.01
C LEU A 121 -5.40 -1.18 11.39
N CYS A 122 -6.62 -1.71 11.49
CA CYS A 122 -7.13 -2.27 12.74
C CYS A 122 -6.30 -3.47 13.22
N GLU A 123 -5.91 -4.38 12.31
CA GLU A 123 -5.06 -5.53 12.65
C GLU A 123 -3.68 -5.10 13.15
N LEU A 124 -3.05 -4.12 12.48
CA LEU A 124 -1.76 -3.55 12.90
C LEU A 124 -1.86 -2.85 14.26
N GLN A 125 -2.93 -2.09 14.49
CA GLN A 125 -3.17 -1.42 15.77
C GLN A 125 -3.38 -2.42 16.92
N MET A 126 -4.12 -3.50 16.67
CA MET A 126 -4.29 -4.58 17.65
C MET A 126 -2.95 -5.26 17.96
N ALA A 127 -2.14 -5.56 16.94
CA ALA A 127 -0.82 -6.15 17.13
C ALA A 127 0.13 -5.26 17.93
N LEU A 128 0.10 -3.93 17.70
CA LEU A 128 0.85 -2.96 18.51
C LEU A 128 0.39 -2.98 19.97
N ALA A 129 -0.93 -2.98 20.21
CA ALA A 129 -1.50 -3.01 21.55
C ALA A 129 -1.16 -4.30 22.31
N GLU A 130 -1.26 -5.47 21.67
CA GLU A 130 -0.90 -6.77 22.26
C GLU A 130 0.57 -6.83 22.69
N ARG A 131 1.44 -6.11 21.98
CA ARG A 131 2.87 -6.03 22.27
C ARG A 131 3.23 -4.90 23.23
N GLY A 132 2.26 -4.10 23.66
CA GLY A 132 2.48 -2.94 24.53
C GLY A 132 3.29 -1.82 23.86
N VAL A 133 3.31 -1.78 22.52
CA VAL A 133 4.02 -0.76 21.74
C VAL A 133 3.09 0.41 21.50
N VAL A 134 3.49 1.60 21.95
CA VAL A 134 2.71 2.83 21.75
C VAL A 134 2.86 3.29 20.30
N PRO A 135 1.76 3.46 19.54
CA PRO A 135 1.82 3.98 18.18
C PRO A 135 2.41 5.40 18.12
N ARG A 136 3.00 5.74 16.98
CA ARG A 136 3.34 7.14 16.65
C ARG A 136 2.05 7.96 16.52
N PRO A 137 2.12 9.31 16.60
CA PRO A 137 0.96 10.15 16.33
C PRO A 137 0.31 9.80 14.99
N ASP A 138 -1.02 9.72 14.99
CA ASP A 138 -1.78 9.37 13.80
C ASP A 138 -1.49 10.33 12.66
N VAL A 139 -1.30 9.78 11.46
CA VAL A 139 -1.12 10.57 10.25
C VAL A 139 -2.43 11.26 9.91
N SER A 140 -2.41 12.58 9.93
CA SER A 140 -3.54 13.43 9.60
C SER A 140 -3.61 13.70 8.10
N ARG A 141 -4.81 14.07 7.63
CA ARG A 141 -5.07 14.25 6.19
C ARG A 141 -4.18 15.31 5.56
N ASP A 142 -3.84 16.37 6.30
CA ASP A 142 -2.98 17.50 5.86
C ASP A 142 -1.59 17.10 5.39
N ILE A 143 -1.14 15.87 5.63
CA ILE A 143 0.08 15.35 5.01
C ILE A 143 0.01 15.37 3.48
N MET A 144 -1.19 15.19 2.92
CA MET A 144 -1.48 15.50 1.52
C MET A 144 -1.94 16.95 1.43
N SER A 145 -1.06 17.84 0.96
CA SER A 145 -1.35 19.27 0.84
C SER A 145 -2.58 19.53 -0.05
N ARG A 146 -3.20 20.71 0.11
CA ARG A 146 -4.38 21.09 -0.71
C ARG A 146 -4.07 21.09 -2.19
N GLU A 147 -2.85 21.47 -2.59
CA GLU A 147 -2.47 21.53 -4.01
C GLU A 147 -2.69 20.17 -4.71
N TYR A 148 -2.37 19.06 -4.05
CA TYR A 148 -2.54 17.71 -4.60
C TYR A 148 -4.01 17.27 -4.59
N ARG A 149 -4.81 17.77 -3.65
CA ARG A 149 -6.26 17.49 -3.59
C ARG A 149 -7.02 18.26 -4.66
N ASP A 150 -6.65 19.53 -4.85
CA ASP A 150 -7.26 20.45 -5.80
C ASP A 150 -6.82 20.19 -7.26
N MET A 151 -5.82 19.33 -7.49
CA MET A 151 -5.46 18.82 -8.83
C MET A 151 -6.61 18.10 -9.55
N SER A 152 -7.72 17.79 -8.84
CA SER A 152 -8.94 17.17 -9.36
C SER A 152 -9.60 17.91 -10.53
N VAL A 153 -9.31 19.22 -10.71
CA VAL A 153 -9.85 20.05 -11.79
C VAL A 153 -9.45 19.54 -13.18
N SER A 154 -8.28 18.91 -13.33
CA SER A 154 -7.84 18.32 -14.59
C SER A 154 -7.82 16.81 -14.50
N ALA A 155 -8.62 16.14 -15.35
CA ALA A 155 -8.68 14.69 -15.42
C ALA A 155 -7.30 14.04 -15.60
N THR A 156 -6.41 14.59 -16.42
CA THR A 156 -5.07 14.05 -16.65
C THR A 156 -4.21 14.03 -15.37
N TYR A 157 -4.07 15.19 -14.70
CA TYR A 157 -3.31 15.30 -13.46
C TYR A 157 -3.90 14.46 -12.33
N ARG A 158 -5.23 14.46 -12.18
CA ARG A 158 -5.93 13.61 -11.22
C ARG A 158 -5.64 12.13 -11.46
N ASN A 159 -5.82 11.66 -12.69
CA ASN A 159 -5.59 10.27 -13.04
C ASN A 159 -4.13 9.86 -12.75
N LEU A 160 -3.15 10.70 -13.11
CA LEU A 160 -1.74 10.44 -12.83
C LEU A 160 -1.47 10.36 -11.32
N ARG A 161 -2.00 11.31 -10.54
CA ARG A 161 -1.89 11.30 -9.08
C ARG A 161 -2.46 10.02 -8.48
N ASP A 162 -3.68 9.65 -8.88
CA ASP A 162 -4.38 8.46 -8.39
C ASP A 162 -3.59 7.20 -8.71
N TRP A 163 -3.02 7.13 -9.92
CA TRP A 163 -2.14 6.04 -10.33
C TRP A 163 -0.89 5.95 -9.46
N LEU A 164 -0.18 7.05 -9.23
CA LEU A 164 1.05 7.06 -8.42
C LEU A 164 0.77 6.63 -6.97
N ILE A 165 -0.28 7.16 -6.36
CA ILE A 165 -0.72 6.78 -5.01
C ILE A 165 -1.07 5.29 -4.97
N PHE A 166 -1.87 4.80 -5.92
CA PHE A 166 -2.31 3.41 -5.94
C PHE A 166 -1.16 2.43 -6.19
N ARG A 167 -0.22 2.79 -7.08
CA ARG A 167 1.01 2.03 -7.33
C ARG A 167 1.83 1.89 -6.05
N ASP A 168 2.06 2.99 -5.35
CA ASP A 168 2.90 3.00 -4.14
C ASP A 168 2.21 2.27 -2.99
N TYR A 169 0.88 2.36 -2.88
CA TYR A 169 0.09 1.53 -1.96
C TYR A 169 0.27 0.03 -2.23
N MET A 170 0.16 -0.40 -3.50
CA MET A 170 0.38 -1.81 -3.86
C MET A 170 1.80 -2.25 -3.51
N ASN A 171 2.81 -1.41 -3.78
CA ASN A 171 4.21 -1.70 -3.45
C ASN A 171 4.40 -1.82 -1.93
N GLY A 172 3.75 -0.93 -1.15
CA GLY A 172 3.78 -0.95 0.31
C GLY A 172 3.15 -2.20 0.90
N LEU A 173 2.05 -2.69 0.33
CA LEU A 173 1.46 -3.97 0.75
C LEU A 173 2.39 -5.15 0.48
N GLU A 174 2.98 -5.23 -0.71
CA GLU A 174 3.94 -6.29 -1.03
C GLU A 174 5.13 -6.26 -0.06
N TYR A 175 5.69 -5.06 0.19
CA TYR A 175 6.77 -4.87 1.15
C TYR A 175 6.43 -5.38 2.54
N ILE A 176 5.28 -4.97 3.10
CA ILE A 176 4.83 -5.43 4.42
C ILE A 176 4.68 -6.95 4.43
N ILE A 177 4.06 -7.55 3.41
CA ILE A 177 3.90 -9.01 3.33
C ILE A 177 5.27 -9.71 3.36
N GLU A 178 6.24 -9.24 2.57
CA GLU A 178 7.58 -9.82 2.53
C GLU A 178 8.32 -9.68 3.89
N VAL A 179 8.28 -8.50 4.51
CA VAL A 179 8.88 -8.24 5.84
C VAL A 179 8.27 -9.13 6.93
N PHE A 180 6.95 -9.19 7.02
CA PHE A 180 6.30 -9.99 8.07
C PHE A 180 6.43 -11.49 7.83
N ASN A 181 6.49 -11.94 6.58
CA ASN A 181 6.82 -13.33 6.27
C ASN A 181 8.22 -13.71 6.74
N GLN A 182 9.20 -12.81 6.62
CA GLN A 182 10.55 -13.03 7.13
C GLN A 182 10.56 -13.18 8.65
N PHE A 183 9.83 -12.34 9.39
CA PHE A 183 9.70 -12.50 10.84
C PHE A 183 9.02 -13.82 11.23
N VAL A 184 7.96 -14.21 10.53
CA VAL A 184 7.28 -15.49 10.79
C VAL A 184 8.22 -16.67 10.58
N GLN A 185 9.09 -16.62 9.56
CA GLN A 185 10.10 -17.65 9.33
C GLN A 185 11.14 -17.67 10.45
N GLY A 186 11.66 -16.52 10.86
CA GLY A 186 12.65 -16.40 11.93
C GLY A 186 12.12 -16.78 13.32
N ILE A 187 10.82 -16.68 13.57
CA ILE A 187 10.18 -17.16 14.82
C ILE A 187 10.02 -18.69 14.82
N ARG A 188 9.87 -19.29 13.63
CA ARG A 188 9.63 -20.74 13.49
C ARG A 188 10.93 -21.56 13.42
N SER A 189 12.05 -20.94 13.06
CA SER A 189 13.39 -21.54 13.05
C SER A 189 13.98 -21.64 14.44
#